data_AF-A0A7S3TED9-F1
#
_entry.id   AF-A0A7S3TED9-F1
#
_cell.length_a   1.000
_cell.length_b   1.000
_cell.length_c   1.000
_cell.angle_alpha   90.00
_cell.angle_beta   90.00
_cell.angle_gamma   90.00
#
_symmetry.space_group_name_H-M   'P 1'
#
loop_
_entity.id
_entity.type
_entity.pdbx_description
1 polymer ?
#
loop_
_entity_poly.entity_id
_entity_poly.type
_entity_poly.pdbx_seq_one_letter_code
_entity_poly.pdbx_strand_id
1 'polypeptide(L)'
;RPHCRLLWLGRRRVSRLAGVLPTVNMFVHRLSSRAAGAVRLWNGEPARRSTPAPTPELILFEYEASPWCRRVRETLGVLGLAALIKPCPRETLRAEGAFGATSRHRPEAAAAAAEAGASSRLSFPLLVDRTAGVTLSDSAAICEHLWSLYGGGVERPTLDQALNPRRRTLLDFPLLAAPSALRPWPEAGLMLAPSEPNQQPLLLYGCEAAQ
;
A
#
# COMPACT_ATOMS: atom_id res chain seq x y z
N ARG A 1 -12.38 6.93 -40.91
CA ARG A 1 -11.31 6.43 -40.00
C ARG A 1 -11.48 4.92 -39.77
N PRO A 2 -10.87 4.02 -40.58
CA PRO A 2 -11.09 2.57 -40.46
C PRO A 2 -9.82 1.76 -40.08
N HIS A 3 -8.86 2.31 -39.34
CA HIS A 3 -7.57 1.62 -39.07
C HIS A 3 -7.46 0.88 -37.72
N CYS A 4 -8.50 0.85 -36.88
CA CYS A 4 -8.41 0.19 -35.55
C CYS A 4 -8.75 -1.31 -35.50
N ARG A 5 -9.10 -1.97 -36.61
CA ARG A 5 -9.59 -3.36 -36.58
C ARG A 5 -8.51 -4.45 -36.74
N LEU A 6 -7.28 -4.14 -37.15
CA LEU A 6 -6.29 -5.18 -37.50
C LEU A 6 -5.29 -5.57 -36.39
N LEU A 7 -5.20 -4.84 -35.28
CA LEU A 7 -4.23 -5.17 -34.21
C LEU A 7 -4.76 -6.17 -33.17
N TRP A 8 -6.01 -6.64 -33.31
CA TRP A 8 -6.66 -7.58 -32.40
C TRP A 8 -6.58 -9.06 -32.87
N LEU A 9 -5.52 -9.43 -33.59
CA LEU A 9 -5.32 -10.82 -34.04
C LEU A 9 -4.06 -11.50 -33.47
N GLY A 10 -3.23 -10.79 -32.69
CA GLY A 10 -1.91 -11.29 -32.26
C GLY A 10 -1.78 -11.87 -30.84
N ARG A 11 -2.80 -11.85 -29.97
CA ARG A 11 -2.67 -12.27 -28.55
C ARG A 11 -3.65 -13.36 -28.09
N ARG A 12 -4.06 -14.26 -28.98
CA ARG A 12 -4.78 -15.49 -28.60
C ARG A 12 -3.81 -16.65 -28.38
N ARG A 13 -3.09 -16.62 -27.25
CA ARG A 13 -2.53 -17.84 -26.63
C ARG A 13 -2.43 -17.65 -25.11
N VAL A 14 -3.55 -17.25 -24.49
CA VAL A 14 -3.79 -17.63 -23.10
C VAL A 14 -4.37 -19.04 -23.16
N SER A 15 -3.57 -19.99 -22.71
CA SER A 15 -3.78 -21.43 -22.80
C SER A 15 -5.18 -21.84 -22.32
N ARG A 16 -5.90 -22.59 -23.16
CA ARG A 16 -7.25 -23.16 -22.93
C ARG A 16 -7.31 -24.25 -21.83
N LEU A 17 -6.45 -24.20 -20.82
CA LEU A 17 -6.43 -25.17 -19.71
C LEU A 17 -7.05 -24.63 -18.40
N ALA A 18 -7.58 -23.40 -18.41
CA ALA A 18 -8.22 -22.76 -17.26
C ALA A 18 -9.65 -23.27 -16.96
N GLY A 19 -9.91 -24.56 -17.16
CA GLY A 19 -11.24 -25.17 -16.98
C GLY A 19 -11.49 -25.81 -15.61
N VAL A 20 -10.45 -26.04 -14.79
CA VAL A 20 -10.55 -26.77 -13.51
C VAL A 20 -9.94 -26.00 -12.31
N LEU A 21 -9.35 -24.82 -12.54
CA LEU A 21 -8.52 -24.11 -11.53
C LEU A 21 -9.15 -22.98 -10.67
N PRO A 22 -10.44 -22.60 -10.71
CA PRO A 22 -10.89 -21.44 -9.92
C PRO A 22 -10.94 -21.72 -8.41
N THR A 23 -11.33 -22.93 -8.00
CA THR A 23 -11.54 -23.26 -6.57
C THR A 23 -10.23 -23.50 -5.83
N VAL A 24 -9.29 -24.25 -6.42
CA VAL A 24 -7.95 -24.48 -5.84
C VAL A 24 -7.20 -23.15 -5.71
N ASN A 25 -7.34 -22.27 -6.70
CA ASN A 25 -6.75 -20.93 -6.65
C ASN A 25 -7.31 -20.10 -5.49
N MET A 26 -8.63 -20.15 -5.24
CA MET A 26 -9.25 -19.45 -4.11
C MET A 26 -8.76 -19.97 -2.74
N PHE A 27 -8.62 -21.29 -2.58
CA PHE A 27 -8.11 -21.88 -1.32
C PHE A 27 -6.66 -21.50 -1.06
N VAL A 28 -5.80 -21.60 -2.08
CA VAL A 28 -4.39 -21.16 -1.99
C VAL A 28 -4.30 -19.68 -1.68
N HIS A 29 -5.11 -18.84 -2.32
CA HIS A 29 -5.18 -17.41 -2.00
C HIS A 29 -5.59 -17.15 -0.55
N ARG A 30 -6.67 -17.77 -0.06
CA ARG A 30 -7.13 -17.62 1.33
C ARG A 30 -6.09 -18.08 2.35
N LEU A 31 -5.40 -19.19 2.09
CA LEU A 31 -4.32 -19.69 2.95
C LEU A 31 -3.11 -18.75 2.92
N SER A 32 -2.69 -18.29 1.74
CA SER A 32 -1.57 -17.36 1.59
C SER A 32 -1.83 -16.01 2.26
N SER A 33 -3.05 -15.46 2.14
CA SER A 33 -3.45 -14.22 2.80
C SER A 33 -3.47 -14.37 4.33
N ARG A 34 -4.00 -15.49 4.85
CA ARG A 34 -3.97 -15.79 6.28
C ARG A 34 -2.55 -16.00 6.81
N ALA A 35 -1.70 -16.70 6.07
CA ALA A 35 -0.30 -16.87 6.42
C ALA A 35 0.45 -15.53 6.42
N ALA A 36 0.19 -14.67 5.43
CA ALA A 36 0.78 -13.33 5.35
C ALA A 36 0.35 -12.40 6.49
N GLY A 37 -0.89 -12.54 6.99
CA GLY A 37 -1.35 -11.87 8.22
C GLY A 37 -0.70 -12.45 9.48
N ALA A 38 -0.63 -13.78 9.58
CA ALA A 38 -0.05 -14.50 10.71
C ALA A 38 1.44 -14.20 10.91
N VAL A 39 2.22 -13.99 9.83
CA VAL A 39 3.63 -13.57 9.91
C VAL A 39 3.81 -12.24 10.64
N ARG A 40 2.80 -11.36 10.61
CA ARG A 40 2.79 -10.11 11.38
C ARG A 40 1.90 -10.20 12.62
N LEU A 41 1.50 -11.40 13.04
CA LEU A 41 0.64 -11.61 14.20
C LEU A 41 -0.65 -10.76 14.14
N TRP A 42 -1.21 -10.57 12.93
CA TRP A 42 -2.37 -9.70 12.70
C TRP A 42 -2.16 -8.22 13.08
N ASN A 43 -0.92 -7.73 13.10
CA ASN A 43 -0.66 -6.31 13.28
C ASN A 43 -1.28 -5.46 12.17
N GLY A 44 -1.80 -4.28 12.54
CA GLY A 44 -2.53 -3.40 11.62
C GLY A 44 -4.02 -3.28 11.95
N GLU A 45 -4.55 -4.11 12.85
CA GLU A 45 -5.94 -4.02 13.32
C GLU A 45 -6.20 -2.70 14.06
N PRO A 46 -7.37 -2.08 13.88
CA PRO A 46 -7.74 -0.86 14.60
C PRO A 46 -7.66 -1.05 16.11
N ALA A 47 -6.86 -0.21 16.76
CA ALA A 47 -6.78 -0.21 18.21
C ALA A 47 -8.06 0.39 18.82
N ARG A 48 -8.36 -0.02 20.06
CA ARG A 48 -9.45 0.58 20.82
C ARG A 48 -9.17 2.07 20.98
N ARG A 49 -10.18 2.87 20.63
CA ARG A 49 -10.14 4.33 20.74
C ARG A 49 -11.20 4.78 21.73
N SER A 50 -10.83 5.65 22.67
CA SER A 50 -11.74 6.24 23.67
C SER A 50 -12.44 7.51 23.17
N THR A 51 -12.01 8.04 22.03
CA THR A 51 -12.52 9.26 21.39
C THR A 51 -12.97 8.98 19.95
N PRO A 52 -13.82 9.83 19.35
CA PRO A 52 -14.11 9.73 17.93
C PRO A 52 -12.84 9.78 17.07
N ALA A 53 -12.77 8.96 16.02
CA ALA A 53 -11.62 8.95 15.11
C ALA A 53 -11.55 10.29 14.35
N PRO A 54 -10.38 10.95 14.29
CA PRO A 54 -10.21 12.14 13.48
C PRO A 54 -10.32 11.77 12.00
N THR A 55 -10.79 12.71 11.19
CA THR A 55 -10.92 12.55 9.73
C THR A 55 -9.95 13.50 9.01
N PRO A 56 -8.62 13.28 9.10
CA PRO A 56 -7.63 14.12 8.44
C PRO A 56 -7.62 13.92 6.92
N GLU A 57 -7.19 14.94 6.20
CA GLU A 57 -6.96 14.88 4.76
C GLU A 57 -5.56 14.35 4.46
N LEU A 58 -5.41 13.02 4.52
CA LEU A 58 -4.15 12.32 4.28
C LEU A 58 -4.08 11.78 2.85
N ILE A 59 -2.96 12.02 2.16
CA ILE A 59 -2.64 11.41 0.87
C ILE A 59 -1.34 10.62 1.04
N LEU A 60 -1.40 9.31 0.82
CA LEU A 60 -0.23 8.43 0.89
C LEU A 60 0.15 7.96 -0.51
N PHE A 61 1.33 8.35 -0.97
CA PHE A 61 1.96 7.75 -2.15
C PHE A 61 2.80 6.57 -1.71
N GLU A 62 2.47 5.39 -2.22
CA GLU A 62 3.12 4.14 -1.80
C GLU A 62 3.13 3.08 -2.89
N TYR A 63 3.79 1.94 -2.62
CA TYR A 63 3.66 0.76 -3.46
C TYR A 63 3.63 -0.51 -2.61
N GLU A 64 2.88 -1.50 -3.10
CA GLU A 64 2.43 -2.63 -2.30
C GLU A 64 3.56 -3.58 -1.86
N ALA A 65 4.66 -3.65 -2.61
CA ALA A 65 5.80 -4.49 -2.27
C ALA A 65 6.77 -3.86 -1.26
N SER A 66 6.57 -2.59 -0.85
CA SER A 66 7.49 -1.89 0.04
C SER A 66 7.32 -2.33 1.50
N PRO A 67 8.38 -2.80 2.17
CA PRO A 67 8.34 -3.07 3.61
C PRO A 67 8.03 -1.80 4.42
N TRP A 68 8.56 -0.65 3.98
CA TRP A 68 8.40 0.64 4.65
C TRP A 68 7.00 1.24 4.45
N CYS A 69 6.41 1.08 3.27
CA CYS A 69 5.03 1.53 3.06
C CYS A 69 4.05 0.67 3.87
N ARG A 70 4.33 -0.64 3.99
CA ARG A 70 3.54 -1.53 4.85
C ARG A 70 3.51 -1.05 6.31
N ARG A 71 4.64 -0.58 6.85
CA ARG A 71 4.70 0.00 8.20
C ARG A 71 3.74 1.19 8.37
N VAL A 72 3.68 2.08 7.37
CA VAL A 72 2.77 3.23 7.38
C VAL A 72 1.31 2.78 7.27
N ARG A 73 1.00 1.81 6.40
CA ARG A 73 -0.36 1.24 6.30
C ARG A 73 -0.83 0.60 7.59
N GLU A 74 0.04 -0.17 8.27
CA GLU A 74 -0.27 -0.75 9.57
C GLU A 74 -0.53 0.35 10.60
N THR A 75 0.23 1.44 10.58
CA THR A 75 0.00 2.59 11.47
C THR A 75 -1.34 3.27 11.19
N LEU A 76 -1.69 3.48 9.91
CA LEU A 76 -2.99 4.03 9.51
C LEU A 76 -4.15 3.11 9.95
N GLY A 77 -3.98 1.79 9.81
CA GLY A 77 -4.94 0.77 10.24
C GLY A 77 -5.14 0.77 11.75
N VAL A 78 -4.05 0.71 12.52
CA VAL A 78 -4.08 0.75 14.00
C VAL A 78 -4.75 2.03 14.52
N LEU A 79 -4.48 3.18 13.88
CA LEU A 79 -5.13 4.43 14.24
C LEU A 79 -6.55 4.54 13.67
N GLY A 80 -6.99 3.66 12.77
CA GLY A 80 -8.28 3.74 12.11
C GLY A 80 -8.45 5.02 11.27
N LEU A 81 -7.37 5.50 10.63
CA LEU A 81 -7.38 6.73 9.84
C LEU A 81 -7.73 6.45 8.38
N ALA A 82 -8.61 7.28 7.82
CA ALA A 82 -8.85 7.30 6.39
C ALA A 82 -7.70 8.04 5.67
N ALA A 83 -7.20 7.45 4.59
CA ALA A 83 -6.19 8.08 3.74
C ALA A 83 -6.46 7.77 2.26
N LEU A 84 -6.19 8.74 1.39
CA LEU A 84 -6.20 8.55 -0.05
C LEU A 84 -4.90 7.86 -0.49
N ILE A 85 -5.00 6.58 -0.82
CA ILE A 85 -3.87 5.77 -1.27
C ILE A 85 -3.64 5.97 -2.77
N LYS A 86 -2.45 6.45 -3.14
CA LYS A 86 -2.02 6.66 -4.52
C LYS A 86 -0.86 5.71 -4.86
N PRO A 87 -1.11 4.62 -5.62
CA PRO A 87 -0.08 3.65 -5.95
C PRO A 87 0.98 4.24 -6.90
N CYS A 88 2.25 4.03 -6.56
CA CYS A 88 3.44 4.52 -7.26
C CYS A 88 4.50 3.40 -7.37
N PRO A 89 4.39 2.49 -8.35
CA PRO A 89 5.29 1.34 -8.48
C PRO A 89 6.75 1.74 -8.65
N ARG A 90 7.66 0.84 -8.24
CA ARG A 90 9.11 1.03 -8.33
C ARG A 90 9.61 0.93 -9.77
N GLU A 91 10.68 1.65 -10.06
CA GLU A 91 11.36 1.62 -11.36
C GLU A 91 11.82 0.21 -11.78
N THR A 92 12.22 -0.62 -10.83
CA THR A 92 12.66 -2.00 -11.09
C THR A 92 11.56 -2.88 -11.70
N LEU A 93 10.29 -2.51 -11.53
CA LEU A 93 9.14 -3.24 -12.09
C LEU A 93 8.79 -2.78 -13.52
N ARG A 94 9.75 -2.18 -14.23
CA ARG A 94 9.61 -1.76 -15.63
C ARG A 94 9.39 -2.95 -16.57
N ALA A 95 10.07 -4.06 -16.30
CA ALA A 95 9.94 -5.29 -17.09
C ALA A 95 8.54 -5.93 -16.97
N GLU A 96 7.91 -5.79 -15.80
CA GLU A 96 6.55 -6.27 -15.50
C GLU A 96 5.47 -5.31 -16.03
N GLY A 97 5.85 -4.17 -16.61
CA GLY A 97 4.94 -3.14 -17.10
C GLY A 97 4.28 -2.30 -16.00
N ALA A 98 4.58 -2.57 -14.73
CA ALA A 98 4.08 -1.79 -13.59
C ALA A 98 4.64 -0.36 -13.61
N PHE A 99 5.90 -0.20 -14.03
CA PHE A 99 6.57 1.09 -14.12
C PHE A 99 6.78 1.53 -15.57
N GLY A 100 6.35 2.74 -15.90
CA GLY A 100 6.55 3.33 -17.23
C GLY A 100 6.22 4.82 -17.27
N ALA A 101 6.29 5.40 -18.48
CA ALA A 101 5.91 6.80 -18.75
C ALA A 101 4.44 7.10 -18.39
N THR A 102 3.62 6.06 -18.23
CA THR A 102 2.20 6.11 -17.88
C THR A 102 1.95 6.03 -16.37
N SER A 103 2.98 6.12 -15.53
CA SER A 103 2.84 6.05 -14.06
C SER A 103 1.99 7.23 -13.55
N ARG A 104 0.70 6.98 -13.30
CA ARG A 104 -0.34 8.01 -13.10
C ARG A 104 -0.02 9.00 -11.96
N HIS A 105 0.36 8.48 -10.80
CA HIS A 105 0.49 9.29 -9.58
C HIS A 105 1.93 9.75 -9.30
N ARG A 106 2.91 9.25 -10.07
CA ARG A 106 4.33 9.55 -9.84
C ARG A 106 4.70 11.01 -10.13
N PRO A 107 4.18 11.68 -11.18
CA PRO A 107 4.41 13.11 -11.40
C PRO A 107 3.86 13.97 -10.25
N GLU A 108 2.69 13.59 -9.72
CA GLU A 108 2.08 14.27 -8.58
C GLU A 108 2.92 14.10 -7.30
N ALA A 109 3.43 12.88 -7.05
CA ALA A 109 4.36 12.63 -5.96
C ALA A 109 5.66 13.45 -6.10
N ALA A 110 6.17 13.58 -7.33
CA ALA A 110 7.34 14.40 -7.64
C ALA A 110 7.13 15.87 -7.30
N ALA A 111 5.98 16.43 -7.70
CA ALA A 111 5.61 17.80 -7.41
C ALA A 111 5.49 18.04 -5.89
N ALA A 112 4.74 17.18 -5.19
CA ALA A 112 4.57 17.28 -3.74
C ALA A 112 5.91 17.17 -2.98
N ALA A 113 6.79 16.27 -3.41
CA ALA A 113 8.13 16.15 -2.83
C ALA A 113 9.01 17.38 -3.11
N ALA A 114 8.92 17.94 -4.32
CA ALA A 114 9.67 19.15 -4.69
C ALA A 114 9.20 20.38 -3.90
N GLU A 115 7.89 20.54 -3.70
CA GLU A 115 7.31 21.59 -2.85
C GLU A 115 7.78 21.49 -1.40
N ALA A 116 7.97 20.27 -0.89
CA ALA A 116 8.51 20.00 0.44
C ALA A 116 10.02 20.20 0.56
N GLY A 117 10.70 20.63 -0.50
CA GLY A 117 12.17 20.77 -0.53
C GLY A 117 12.92 19.43 -0.48
N ALA A 118 12.26 18.32 -0.81
CA ALA A 118 12.88 17.01 -0.81
C ALA A 118 13.94 16.88 -1.91
N SER A 119 14.95 16.06 -1.64
CA SER A 119 16.06 15.78 -2.55
C SER A 119 15.59 15.33 -3.93
N SER A 120 16.44 15.46 -4.95
CA SER A 120 16.19 15.09 -6.35
C SER A 120 15.76 13.62 -6.58
N ARG A 121 15.83 12.79 -5.54
CA ARG A 121 15.41 11.39 -5.55
C ARG A 121 14.13 11.20 -4.74
N LEU A 122 13.05 10.87 -5.44
CA LEU A 122 11.80 10.40 -4.84
C LEU A 122 12.01 9.11 -4.05
N SER A 123 11.58 9.14 -2.79
CA SER A 123 11.50 7.98 -1.92
C SER A 123 10.05 7.73 -1.51
N PHE A 124 9.70 6.46 -1.33
CA PHE A 124 8.37 6.04 -0.88
C PHE A 124 8.54 5.19 0.37
N PRO A 125 7.69 5.34 1.40
CA PRO A 125 6.41 6.07 1.42
C PRO A 125 6.57 7.61 1.41
N LEU A 126 5.63 8.31 0.77
CA LEU A 126 5.51 9.77 0.84
C LEU A 126 4.10 10.12 1.32
N LEU A 127 4.00 10.72 2.51
CA LEU A 127 2.75 11.20 3.08
C LEU A 127 2.63 12.71 2.88
N VAL A 128 1.51 13.14 2.33
CA VAL A 128 1.08 14.55 2.33
C VAL A 128 -0.10 14.66 3.29
N ASP A 129 0.11 15.37 4.39
CA ASP A 129 -0.93 15.68 5.36
C ASP A 129 -1.37 17.13 5.12
N ARG A 130 -2.55 17.29 4.53
CA ARG A 130 -3.10 18.63 4.23
C ARG A 130 -3.68 19.30 5.47
N THR A 131 -4.11 18.52 6.46
CA THR A 131 -4.63 19.04 7.72
C THR A 131 -3.54 19.70 8.54
N ALA A 132 -2.34 19.10 8.59
CA ALA A 132 -1.17 19.66 9.27
C ALA A 132 -0.29 20.53 8.35
N GLY A 133 -0.49 20.49 7.03
CA GLY A 133 0.30 21.23 6.05
C GLY A 133 1.74 20.71 5.91
N VAL A 134 1.97 19.42 6.16
CA VAL A 134 3.31 18.81 6.12
C VAL A 134 3.40 17.72 5.06
N THR A 135 4.60 17.55 4.50
CA THR A 135 4.93 16.45 3.59
C THR A 135 6.15 15.73 4.11
N LEU A 136 6.03 14.41 4.30
CA LEU A 136 7.03 13.56 4.94
C LEU A 136 7.35 12.37 4.03
N SER A 137 8.64 12.06 3.87
CA SER A 137 9.13 10.94 3.04
C SER A 137 9.78 9.80 3.83
N ASP A 138 10.06 10.03 5.12
CA ASP A 138 10.64 9.00 5.98
C ASP A 138 9.57 8.20 6.71
N SER A 139 9.56 6.87 6.52
CA SER A 139 8.53 6.01 7.13
C SER A 139 8.44 6.12 8.66
N ALA A 140 9.56 6.32 9.36
CA ALA A 140 9.55 6.42 10.82
C ALA A 140 8.99 7.78 11.26
N ALA A 141 9.43 8.87 10.61
CA ALA A 141 8.90 10.21 10.85
C ALA A 141 7.39 10.30 10.54
N ILE A 142 6.94 9.66 9.47
CA ILE A 142 5.51 9.55 9.13
C ILE A 142 4.73 8.89 10.27
N CYS A 143 5.20 7.73 10.75
CA CYS A 143 4.50 7.01 11.82
C CYS A 143 4.47 7.84 13.11
N GLU A 144 5.57 8.50 13.45
CA GLU A 144 5.66 9.36 14.64
C GLU A 144 4.71 10.56 14.54
N HIS A 145 4.66 11.22 13.38
CA HIS A 145 3.72 12.30 13.09
C HIS A 145 2.26 11.87 13.27
N LEU A 146 1.88 10.73 12.68
CA LEU A 146 0.53 10.19 12.79
C LEU A 146 0.15 9.85 14.24
N TRP A 147 1.05 9.22 14.98
CA TRP A 147 0.85 8.92 16.40
C TRP A 147 0.76 10.19 17.25
N SER A 148 1.57 11.20 16.96
CA SER A 148 1.60 12.45 17.72
C SER A 148 0.33 13.28 17.53
N LEU A 149 -0.17 13.41 16.30
CA LEU A 149 -1.33 14.26 16.00
C LEU A 149 -2.66 13.52 16.15
N TYR A 150 -2.72 12.24 15.76
CA TYR A 150 -3.98 11.50 15.63
C TYR A 150 -4.11 10.31 16.58
N GLY A 151 -3.05 10.01 17.35
CA GLY A 151 -3.04 8.96 18.37
C GLY A 151 -3.74 9.33 19.68
N GLY A 152 -4.25 10.55 19.82
CA GLY A 152 -5.00 10.99 21.00
C GLY A 152 -6.20 10.07 21.25
N GLY A 153 -6.23 9.42 22.42
CA GLY A 153 -7.29 8.48 22.80
C GLY A 153 -7.15 7.07 22.24
N VAL A 154 -6.03 6.73 21.59
CA VAL A 154 -5.72 5.36 21.14
C VAL A 154 -4.66 4.76 22.06
N GLU A 155 -4.96 3.62 22.68
CA GLU A 155 -3.95 2.83 23.36
C GLU A 155 -3.14 2.04 22.34
N ARG A 156 -1.83 2.31 22.24
CA ARG A 156 -0.98 1.65 21.25
C ARG A 156 -0.79 0.17 21.62
N PRO A 157 -1.20 -0.80 20.77
CA PRO A 157 -1.06 -2.21 21.08
C PRO A 157 0.39 -2.61 21.34
N THR A 158 0.64 -3.44 22.34
CA THR A 158 1.98 -3.94 22.69
C THR A 158 2.65 -4.64 21.51
N LEU A 159 1.86 -5.36 20.71
CA LEU A 159 2.32 -6.02 19.50
C LEU A 159 2.84 -5.02 18.45
N ASP A 160 2.13 -3.93 18.20
CA ASP A 160 2.58 -2.89 17.27
C ASP A 160 3.85 -2.20 17.78
N GLN A 161 3.98 -2.00 19.09
CA GLN A 161 5.20 -1.45 19.69
C GLN A 161 6.41 -2.36 19.47
N ALA A 162 6.21 -3.68 19.54
CA ALA A 162 7.26 -4.67 19.31
C ALA A 162 7.64 -4.83 17.82
N LEU A 163 6.64 -4.82 16.93
CA LEU A 163 6.85 -5.02 15.49
C LEU A 163 7.26 -3.74 14.75
N ASN A 164 6.84 -2.58 15.24
CA ASN A 164 7.14 -1.27 14.69
C ASN A 164 7.78 -0.35 15.75
N PRO A 165 8.97 -0.71 16.27
CA PRO A 165 9.62 0.07 17.31
C PRO A 165 9.95 1.49 16.84
N ARG A 166 9.88 2.48 17.74
CA ARG A 166 10.20 3.88 17.43
C ARG A 166 11.63 4.05 16.89
N ARG A 167 12.58 3.24 17.39
CA ARG A 167 13.95 3.17 16.85
C ARG A 167 14.02 2.05 15.82
N ARG A 168 14.64 2.32 14.67
CA ARG A 168 14.90 1.30 13.65
C ARG A 168 15.78 0.20 14.22
N THR A 169 15.40 -1.05 14.00
CA THR A 169 16.22 -2.21 14.35
C THR A 169 16.69 -2.93 13.09
N LEU A 170 17.71 -3.78 13.22
CA LEU A 170 18.17 -4.63 12.12
C LEU A 170 17.10 -5.65 11.68
N LEU A 171 16.11 -5.93 12.53
CA LEU A 171 15.03 -6.86 12.25
C LEU A 171 13.84 -6.23 11.51
N ASP A 172 13.79 -4.90 11.40
CA ASP A 172 12.67 -4.19 10.76
C ASP A 172 12.48 -4.67 9.33
N PHE A 173 13.54 -4.65 8.51
CA PHE A 173 13.43 -5.04 7.10
C PHE A 173 12.94 -6.49 6.90
N PRO A 174 13.55 -7.53 7.49
CA PRO A 174 13.10 -8.91 7.29
C PRO A 174 11.68 -9.14 7.80
N LEU A 175 11.31 -8.59 8.97
CA LEU A 175 9.94 -8.70 9.49
C LEU A 175 8.95 -7.99 8.57
N LEU A 176 9.30 -6.80 8.08
CA LEU A 176 8.43 -6.03 7.22
C LEU A 176 8.25 -6.68 5.83
N ALA A 177 9.29 -7.33 5.30
CA ALA A 177 9.33 -7.94 3.97
C ALA A 177 8.80 -9.39 3.94
N ALA A 178 8.86 -10.12 5.05
CA ALA A 178 8.48 -11.55 5.11
C ALA A 178 7.09 -11.87 4.52
N PRO A 179 6.04 -11.08 4.77
CA PRO A 179 4.74 -11.34 4.16
C PRO A 179 4.72 -11.24 2.63
N SER A 180 5.59 -10.40 2.05
CA SER A 180 5.71 -10.27 0.59
C SER A 180 6.31 -11.53 -0.04
N ALA A 181 7.13 -12.28 0.71
CA ALA A 181 7.68 -13.56 0.27
C ALA A 181 6.66 -14.70 0.27
N LEU A 182 5.55 -14.55 1.00
CA LEU A 182 4.44 -15.52 1.01
C LEU A 182 3.44 -15.30 -0.14
N ARG A 183 3.70 -14.34 -1.04
CA ARG A 183 2.86 -14.16 -2.22
C ARG A 183 3.03 -15.36 -3.14
N PRO A 184 1.92 -15.99 -3.59
CA PRO A 184 1.99 -17.18 -4.44
C PRO A 184 2.61 -16.89 -5.81
N TRP A 185 2.63 -15.61 -6.25
CA TRP A 185 3.22 -15.18 -7.52
C TRP A 185 3.95 -13.85 -7.33
N PRO A 186 5.15 -13.66 -7.91
CA PRO A 186 5.86 -12.37 -7.90
C PRO A 186 5.02 -11.24 -8.50
N GLU A 187 4.21 -11.55 -9.51
CA GLU A 187 3.35 -10.61 -10.24
C GLU A 187 2.05 -10.26 -9.51
N ALA A 188 1.70 -10.96 -8.42
CA ALA A 188 0.45 -10.78 -7.70
C ALA A 188 0.34 -9.37 -7.09
N GLY A 189 -0.60 -8.58 -7.61
CA GLY A 189 -0.81 -7.19 -7.20
C GLY A 189 0.20 -6.19 -7.78
N LEU A 190 1.06 -6.62 -8.72
CA LEU A 190 2.04 -5.77 -9.41
C LEU A 190 1.75 -5.62 -10.91
N MET A 191 0.86 -6.43 -11.47
CA MET A 191 0.47 -6.34 -12.89
C MET A 191 -0.31 -5.06 -13.18
N LEU A 192 0.15 -4.30 -14.16
CA LEU A 192 -0.57 -3.15 -14.70
C LEU A 192 -1.35 -3.57 -15.95
N ALA A 193 -2.67 -3.56 -15.84
CA ALA A 193 -3.55 -3.57 -17.01
C ALA A 193 -3.88 -2.12 -17.39
N PRO A 194 -3.94 -1.79 -18.70
CA PRO A 194 -4.44 -0.48 -19.12
C PRO A 194 -5.87 -0.30 -18.60
N SER A 195 -6.09 0.77 -17.84
CA SER A 195 -7.40 1.11 -17.29
C SER A 195 -7.68 2.58 -17.52
N GLU A 196 -8.94 2.91 -17.84
CA GLU A 196 -9.39 4.29 -17.82
C GLU A 196 -9.47 4.78 -16.37
N PRO A 197 -9.11 6.05 -16.10
CA PRO A 197 -9.23 6.61 -14.76
C PRO A 197 -10.70 6.74 -14.37
N ASN A 198 -11.06 6.17 -13.23
CA ASN A 198 -12.34 6.46 -12.62
C ASN A 198 -12.35 7.94 -12.19
N GLN A 199 -13.43 8.66 -12.50
CA GLN A 199 -13.60 10.08 -12.19
C GLN A 199 -13.80 10.33 -10.69
N GLN A 200 -14.19 9.30 -9.93
CA GLN A 200 -14.46 9.37 -8.50
C GLN A 200 -13.53 8.45 -7.70
N PRO A 201 -13.09 8.86 -6.49
CA PRO A 201 -12.33 7.99 -5.61
C PRO A 201 -13.21 6.81 -5.19
N LEU A 202 -12.64 5.60 -5.22
CA LEU A 202 -13.29 4.41 -4.69
C LEU A 202 -13.18 4.45 -3.16
N LEU A 203 -14.33 4.51 -2.49
CA LEU A 203 -14.42 4.38 -1.04
C LEU A 203 -14.44 2.90 -0.68
N LEU A 204 -13.36 2.43 -0.04
CA LEU A 204 -13.28 1.08 0.49
C LEU A 204 -13.56 1.12 1.99
N TYR A 205 -14.71 0.57 2.40
CA TYR A 205 -15.00 0.33 3.80
C TYR A 205 -14.47 -1.06 4.17
N GLY A 206 -13.48 -1.12 5.04
CA GLY A 206 -13.10 -2.36 5.72
C GLY A 206 -13.92 -2.50 6.99
N CYS A 207 -14.64 -3.61 7.16
CA CYS A 207 -15.00 -4.08 8.49
C CYS A 207 -14.10 -5.28 8.80
N GLU A 208 -13.20 -5.12 9.75
CA GLU A 208 -12.57 -6.29 10.37
C GLU A 208 -13.45 -6.68 11.55
N ALA A 209 -13.76 -7.98 11.66
CA ALA A 209 -14.63 -8.48 12.71
C ALA A 209 -13.98 -8.13 14.06
N ALA A 210 -14.63 -7.25 14.83
CA ALA A 210 -14.26 -7.00 16.21
C ALA A 210 -14.31 -8.35 16.94
N GLN A 211 -13.15 -8.87 17.32
CA GLN A 211 -13.05 -9.99 18.26
C GLN A 211 -13.38 -9.52 19.67
#